data_AF-A0A725BBP1-F1
#
_entry.id   AF-A0A725BBP1-F1
#
_cell.length_a   1.000
_cell.length_b   1.000
_cell.length_c   1.000
_cell.angle_alpha   90.00
_cell.angle_beta   90.00
_cell.angle_gamma   90.00
#
_symmetry.space_group_name_H-M   'P 1'
#
loop_
_entity.id
_entity.type
_entity.pdbx_description
1 polymer ?
#
loop_
_entity_poly.entity_id
_entity_poly.type
_entity_poly.pdbx_seq_one_letter_code
_entity_poly.pdbx_strand_id
1 'polypeptide(L)' 'SSWTSKLAALVLKPKLKKMKQLLAYEEYGGAGLFGIAAPVIKAHGSSNAYAFSRALVQAEKMVEQEVVAKIVQAKATEAR' A
#
# COMPACT_ATOMS: atom_id res chain seq x y z
N SER A 1 17.53 33.75 -4.86
CA SER A 1 17.70 32.95 -3.64
C SER A 1 19.04 33.21 -3.02
N SER A 2 19.10 33.67 -1.76
CA SER A 2 20.35 33.91 -1.05
C SER A 2 21.08 32.58 -0.78
N TRP A 3 22.39 32.65 -0.54
CA TRP A 3 23.22 31.50 -0.21
C TRP A 3 22.75 30.78 1.08
N THR A 4 22.24 31.55 2.04
CA THR A 4 21.63 31.04 3.27
C THR A 4 20.36 30.21 3.01
N SER A 5 19.51 30.62 2.06
CA SER A 5 18.33 29.83 1.66
C SER A 5 18.71 28.49 1.02
N LYS A 6 19.82 28.44 0.26
CA LYS A 6 20.30 27.19 -0.37
C LYS A 6 20.82 26.20 0.66
N LEU A 7 21.57 26.67 1.66
CA LEU A 7 22.06 25.85 2.78
C LEU A 7 20.93 25.32 3.64
N ALA A 8 19.96 26.17 4.00
CA ALA A 8 18.78 25.75 4.76
C ALA A 8 17.96 24.67 4.01
N ALA A 9 17.78 24.84 2.69
CA ALA A 9 17.09 23.85 1.87
C ALA A 9 17.84 22.50 1.81
N LEU A 10 19.17 22.52 1.79
CA LEU A 10 20.00 21.31 1.77
C LEU A 10 19.86 20.49 3.05
N VAL A 11 19.78 21.17 4.20
CA VAL A 11 19.55 20.53 5.52
C VAL A 11 18.13 19.98 5.65
N LEU A 12 17.13 20.67 5.08
CA LEU A 12 15.72 20.25 5.12
C LEU A 12 15.38 19.12 4.13
N LYS A 13 16.03 19.10 2.97
CA LYS A 13 15.79 18.13 1.88
C LYS A 13 15.72 16.66 2.33
N PRO A 14 16.65 16.11 3.13
CA PRO A 14 16.58 14.71 3.55
C PRO A 14 15.36 14.42 4.42
N LYS A 15 14.95 15.35 5.30
CA LYS A 15 13.74 15.20 6.13
C LYS A 15 12.47 15.24 5.27
N LEU A 16 12.40 16.17 4.33
CA LEU A 16 11.28 16.27 3.38
C LEU A 16 11.20 15.03 2.47
N LYS A 17 12.34 14.47 2.06
CA LYS A 17 12.39 13.23 1.27
C LYS A 17 11.86 12.04 2.07
N LYS A 18 12.27 11.90 3.34
CA LYS A 18 11.73 10.85 4.23
C LYS A 18 10.23 11.02 4.48
N MET A 19 9.78 12.25 4.71
CA MET A 19 8.36 12.55 4.87
C MET A 19 7.57 12.17 3.61
N LYS A 20 8.09 12.48 2.42
CA LYS A 20 7.48 12.06 1.15
C LYS A 20 7.39 10.53 1.04
N GLN A 21 8.41 9.79 1.48
CA GLN A 21 8.38 8.32 1.47
C GLN A 21 7.32 7.76 2.43
N LEU A 22 7.17 8.33 3.62
CA LEU A 22 6.11 7.93 4.57
C LEU A 22 4.70 8.21 4.04
N LEU A 23 4.55 9.24 3.21
CA LEU A 23 3.30 9.60 2.54
C LEU A 23 3.11 8.87 1.20
N ALA A 24 4.13 8.16 0.71
CA ALA A 24 4.06 7.39 -0.53
C ALA A 24 3.37 6.05 -0.25
N TYR A 25 2.04 6.03 -0.36
CA TYR A 25 1.22 4.81 -0.28
C TYR A 25 1.52 3.78 -1.39
N GLU A 26 2.34 4.16 -2.36
CA GLU A 26 2.75 3.39 -3.53
C GLU A 26 3.45 2.07 -3.18
N GLU A 27 4.04 1.95 -1.98
CA GLU A 27 4.81 0.79 -1.57
C GLU A 27 3.98 -0.39 -1.03
N TYR A 28 2.72 -0.15 -0.62
CA TYR A 28 1.89 -1.17 0.03
C TYR A 28 1.02 -1.99 -0.95
N GLY A 29 0.92 -1.57 -2.22
CA GLY A 29 0.06 -2.20 -3.23
C GLY A 29 -1.19 -1.36 -3.52
N GLY A 30 -2.37 -1.97 -3.48
CA GLY A 30 -3.64 -1.32 -3.73
C GLY A 30 -4.65 -1.52 -2.60
N ALA A 31 -5.84 -0.93 -2.75
CA ALA A 31 -6.92 -1.12 -1.81
C ALA A 31 -7.56 -2.50 -2.00
N GLY A 32 -7.57 -3.32 -0.95
CA GLY A 32 -8.23 -4.64 -0.97
C GLY A 32 -9.73 -4.52 -0.77
N LEU A 33 -10.51 -5.13 -1.65
CA LEU A 33 -11.96 -5.25 -1.52
C LEU A 33 -12.29 -6.57 -0.81
N PHE A 34 -12.67 -6.48 0.45
CA PHE A 34 -13.04 -7.63 1.28
C PHE A 34 -14.54 -7.90 1.26
N GLY A 35 -14.95 -9.11 1.65
CA GLY A 35 -16.36 -9.52 1.70
C GLY A 35 -16.90 -10.10 0.39
N ILE A 36 -16.02 -10.34 -0.58
CA ILE A 36 -16.33 -10.97 -1.87
C ILE A 36 -15.59 -12.32 -2.00
N ALA A 37 -15.98 -13.12 -2.98
CA ALA A 37 -15.55 -14.52 -3.09
C ALA A 37 -14.08 -14.76 -3.47
N ALA A 38 -13.33 -13.72 -3.85
CA ALA A 38 -11.94 -13.82 -4.27
C ALA A 38 -11.15 -12.55 -3.90
N PRO A 39 -9.81 -12.62 -3.78
CA PRO A 39 -8.99 -11.43 -3.61
C PRO A 39 -9.15 -10.46 -4.79
N VAL A 40 -9.58 -9.23 -4.51
CA VAL A 40 -9.62 -8.15 -5.50
C VAL A 40 -8.90 -6.94 -4.94
N ILE A 41 -7.91 -6.45 -5.70
CA ILE A 41 -7.11 -5.28 -5.35
C ILE A 41 -7.36 -4.17 -6.37
N LYS A 42 -7.76 -2.99 -5.90
CA LYS A 42 -7.81 -1.77 -6.70
C LYS A 42 -6.48 -1.04 -6.61
N ALA A 43 -5.69 -1.07 -7.68
CA ALA A 43 -4.51 -0.21 -7.81
C ALA A 43 -4.89 1.28 -7.95
N HIS A 44 -4.00 2.18 -7.52
CA HIS A 44 -4.23 3.62 -7.63
C HIS A 44 -4.10 4.09 -9.09
N GLY A 45 -4.83 5.14 -9.47
CA GLY A 45 -4.92 5.59 -10.87
C GLY A 45 -3.59 6.12 -11.44
N SER A 46 -2.75 6.73 -10.59
CA SER A 46 -1.42 7.21 -10.96
C SER A 46 -0.29 6.21 -10.63
N SER A 47 -0.62 4.94 -10.38
CA SER A 47 0.39 3.91 -10.09
C SER A 47 1.35 3.72 -11.26
N ASN A 48 2.65 3.77 -10.98
CA ASN A 48 3.70 3.32 -11.91
C ASN A 48 3.82 1.79 -11.91
N ALA A 49 4.67 1.24 -12.78
CA ALA A 49 4.86 -0.21 -12.92
C ALA A 49 5.27 -0.89 -11.60
N TYR A 50 6.12 -0.24 -10.80
CA TYR A 50 6.54 -0.77 -9.50
C TYR A 50 5.34 -0.87 -8.54
N ALA A 51 4.57 0.21 -8.37
CA ALA A 51 3.38 0.24 -7.53
C ALA A 51 2.31 -0.78 -7.99
N PHE A 52 2.11 -0.93 -9.30
CA PHE A 52 1.20 -1.94 -9.83
C PHE A 52 1.67 -3.37 -9.52
N SER A 53 2.97 -3.65 -9.64
CA SER A 53 3.53 -4.97 -9.25
C SER A 53 3.31 -5.30 -7.78
N ARG A 54 3.35 -4.28 -6.89
CA ARG A 54 3.06 -4.48 -5.46
C ARG A 54 1.61 -4.92 -5.22
N ALA A 55 0.65 -4.40 -6.00
CA ALA A 55 -0.75 -4.84 -5.94
C ALA A 55 -0.92 -6.30 -6.39
N LEU A 56 -0.13 -6.75 -7.36
CA LEU A 56 -0.14 -8.14 -7.83
C LEU A 56 0.42 -9.09 -6.75
N VAL A 57 1.57 -8.75 -6.17
CA VAL A 57 2.17 -9.48 -5.04
C VAL A 57 1.23 -9.52 -3.82
N GLN A 58 0.47 -8.45 -3.58
CA GLN A 58 -0.55 -8.42 -2.53
C GLN A 58 -1.68 -9.43 -2.81
N ALA A 59 -2.20 -9.47 -4.04
CA ALA A 59 -3.24 -10.42 -4.43
C ALA A 59 -2.75 -11.88 -4.33
N GLU A 60 -1.54 -12.16 -4.81
CA GLU A 60 -0.88 -13.46 -4.68
C GLU A 60 -0.79 -13.90 -3.21
N LYS A 61 -0.26 -13.04 -2.33
CA LYS A 61 -0.19 -13.33 -0.89
C LYS A 61 -1.56 -13.58 -0.28
N MET A 62 -2.61 -12.87 -0.71
CA MET A 62 -3.96 -13.12 -0.19
C MET A 62 -4.49 -14.51 -0.57
N VAL A 63 -4.12 -15.01 -1.76
CA VAL A 63 -4.41 -16.38 -2.19
C VAL A 63 -3.58 -17.37 -1.37
N GLU A 64 -2.26 -17.21 -1.30
CA GLU A 64 -1.35 -18.10 -0.55
C GLU A 64 -1.72 -18.22 0.93
N GLN A 65 -2.17 -17.12 1.53
CA GLN A 65 -2.56 -17.07 2.94
C GLN A 65 -4.02 -17.44 3.19
N GLU A 66 -4.76 -17.87 2.15
CA GLU A 66 -6.15 -18.30 2.22
C GLU A 66 -7.07 -17.29 2.93
N VAL A 67 -6.87 -15.99 2.67
CA VAL A 67 -7.52 -14.91 3.42
C VAL A 67 -9.04 -15.01 3.35
N VAL A 68 -9.59 -15.35 2.18
CA VAL A 68 -11.04 -15.53 1.99
C VAL A 68 -11.59 -16.66 2.86
N ALA A 69 -10.90 -17.82 2.88
CA ALA A 69 -11.31 -18.96 3.69
C ALA A 69 -11.30 -18.63 5.19
N LYS A 70 -10.26 -17.92 5.65
CA LYS A 70 -10.16 -17.46 7.05
C LYS A 70 -11.29 -16.51 7.44
N ILE A 71 -11.65 -15.57 6.56
CA ILE A 71 -12.77 -14.64 6.81
C ILE A 71 -14.09 -15.41 6.89
N VAL A 72 -14.34 -16.36 5.98
CA VAL A 72 -15.55 -17.19 6.00
C VAL A 72 -15.63 -18.02 7.28
N GLN A 73 -14.52 -18.65 7.69
CA GLN A 73 -14.45 -19.42 8.92
C GLN A 73 -14.69 -18.57 10.16
N ALA A 74 -14.11 -17.37 10.23
CA ALA A 74 -14.33 -16.43 11.34
C ALA A 74 -15.81 -16.04 11.45
N LYS A 75 -16.44 -15.70 10.32
CA LYS A 75 -17.89 -15.39 10.27
C LYS A 75 -18.76 -16.55 10.73
N ALA A 76 -18.43 -17.79 10.35
CA ALA A 76 -19.18 -18.97 10.77
C ALA A 76 -19.04 -19.27 12.28
N THR A 77 -17.93 -18.85 12.89
CA THR A 77 -17.68 -19.01 14.33
C THR A 77 -18.47 -17.98 15.14
N GLU A 78 -18.58 -16.74 14.66
CA GLU A 78 -19.39 -15.68 15.29
C GLU A 78 -20.91 -15.97 15.28
N ALA A 79 -21.37 -16.78 14.32
CA ALA A 79 -22.79 -17.11 14.17
C ALA A 79 -23.28 -18.25 15.08
N ARG A 80 -22.38 -18.86 15.87
CA ARG A 80 -22.67 -19.91 16.85
C ARG A 80 -22.67 -19.35 18.25
#